data_AF-A0A3A8ACY1-F1
#
_entry.id   AF-A0A3A8ACY1-F1
#
_cell.length_a   1.000
_cell.length_b   1.000
_cell.length_c   1.000
_cell.angle_alpha   90.00
_cell.angle_beta   90.00
_cell.angle_gamma   90.00
#
_symmetry.space_group_name_H-M   'P 1'
#
loop_
_entity.id
_entity.type
_entity.pdbx_description
1 polymer ?
#
loop_
_entity_poly.entity_id
_entity_poly.type
_entity_poly.pdbx_seq_one_letter_code
_entity_poly.pdbx_strand_id
1 'polypeptide(L)'
;MTLPASTDSDQPIRKSAQRLRWFVQAFEEQAEQTSRETGTRYTVDHGRLAAVFAQWLKDFQAQKPERDEDKPAYVGFAAGLMLRTLIEMKPVSVAALPGGADTTNPAYFWPEGYLYVVFCLNVRGLVLEGDYHGEQHTSALLNETRTWWSFKENVADDPSLAMAFLDLFAGDEPQWSVPHLFRTGRIRGLADRFYKQETLKAVD
;
A
#
# COMPACT_ATOMS: atom_id res chain seq x y z
N MET A 1 32.67 22.64 -27.61
CA MET A 1 32.05 21.30 -27.53
C MET A 1 30.65 21.50 -26.98
N THR A 2 29.68 21.68 -27.88
CA THR A 2 28.31 22.05 -27.53
C THR A 2 27.54 20.76 -27.24
N LEU A 3 27.07 20.59 -26.00
CA LEU A 3 26.20 19.46 -25.66
C LEU A 3 24.92 19.57 -26.52
N PRO A 4 24.43 18.47 -27.12
CA PRO A 4 23.23 18.52 -27.94
C PRO A 4 22.02 18.90 -27.08
N ALA A 5 21.10 19.67 -27.68
CA ALA A 5 19.85 20.06 -27.05
C ALA A 5 19.01 18.81 -26.73
N SER A 6 18.64 18.67 -25.45
CA SER A 6 17.78 17.60 -24.95
C SER A 6 16.49 17.50 -25.76
N THR A 7 16.22 16.31 -26.31
CA THR A 7 15.02 16.02 -27.09
C THR A 7 13.85 15.68 -26.17
N ASP A 8 12.61 15.86 -26.63
CA ASP A 8 11.38 15.68 -25.85
C ASP A 8 11.24 14.26 -25.23
N SER A 9 11.95 13.27 -25.79
CA SER A 9 12.09 11.90 -25.27
C SER A 9 12.87 11.78 -23.96
N ASP A 10 13.67 12.78 -23.58
CA ASP A 10 14.39 12.80 -22.30
C ASP A 10 13.49 13.16 -21.12
N GLN A 11 12.34 13.82 -21.38
CA GLN A 11 11.44 14.26 -20.31
C GLN A 11 10.76 13.10 -19.57
N PRO A 12 10.22 12.06 -20.23
CA PRO A 12 9.62 10.91 -19.55
C PRO A 12 10.63 10.15 -18.68
N ILE A 13 11.83 9.91 -19.20
CA ILE A 13 12.89 9.20 -18.47
C ILE A 13 13.32 10.00 -17.24
N ARG A 14 13.53 11.32 -17.40
CA ARG A 14 13.89 12.20 -16.29
C ARG A 14 12.81 12.23 -15.20
N LYS A 15 11.52 12.30 -15.57
CA LYS A 15 10.39 12.27 -14.64
C LYS A 15 10.31 10.93 -13.90
N SER A 16 10.46 9.80 -14.58
CA SER A 16 10.48 8.48 -13.96
C SER A 16 11.65 8.31 -12.99
N ALA A 17 12.85 8.79 -13.35
CA ALA A 17 14.01 8.76 -12.47
C ALA A 17 13.84 9.67 -11.23
N GLN A 18 13.18 10.83 -11.37
CA GLN A 18 12.83 11.68 -10.23
C GLN A 18 11.85 10.98 -9.29
N ARG A 19 10.80 10.35 -9.82
CA ARG A 19 9.82 9.61 -9.03
C ARG A 19 10.44 8.42 -8.31
N LEU A 20 11.33 7.67 -8.97
CA LEU A 20 12.06 6.58 -8.34
C LEU A 20 12.92 7.08 -7.18
N ARG A 21 13.69 8.16 -7.38
CA ARG A 21 14.51 8.73 -6.30
C ARG A 21 13.66 9.17 -5.11
N TRP A 22 12.55 9.87 -5.39
CA TRP A 22 11.62 10.25 -4.35
C TRP A 22 11.04 9.04 -3.61
N PHE A 23 10.65 7.99 -4.35
CA PHE A 23 10.10 6.77 -3.76
C PHE A 23 11.09 6.07 -2.83
N VAL A 24 12.34 5.89 -3.28
CA VAL A 24 13.40 5.28 -2.47
C VAL A 24 13.63 6.10 -1.21
N GLN A 25 13.78 7.42 -1.34
CA GLN A 25 13.99 8.30 -0.21
C GLN A 25 12.82 8.24 0.79
N ALA A 26 11.58 8.34 0.32
CA ALA A 26 10.39 8.28 1.18
C ALA A 26 10.29 6.95 1.93
N PHE A 27 10.66 5.84 1.28
CA PHE A 27 10.67 4.53 1.91
C PHE A 27 11.77 4.41 2.97
N GLU A 28 12.97 4.94 2.71
CA GLU A 28 14.07 4.97 3.69
C GLU A 28 13.73 5.82 4.91
N GLU A 29 13.15 7.00 4.70
CA GLU A 29 12.67 7.88 5.77
C GLU A 29 11.62 7.17 6.63
N GLN A 30 10.69 6.45 6.01
CA GLN A 30 9.72 5.64 6.74
C GLN A 30 10.38 4.50 7.52
N ALA A 31 11.33 3.78 6.93
CA ALA A 31 12.06 2.71 7.61
C ALA A 31 12.85 3.23 8.82
N GLU A 32 13.48 4.39 8.69
CA GLU A 32 14.19 5.04 9.79
C GLU A 32 13.22 5.48 10.89
N GLN A 33 12.09 6.10 10.53
CA GLN A 33 11.07 6.50 11.51
C GLN A 33 10.52 5.30 12.27
N THR A 34 10.14 4.23 11.58
CA THR A 34 9.67 2.99 12.20
C THR A 34 10.77 2.34 13.06
N SER A 35 12.05 2.45 12.66
CA SER A 35 13.17 1.99 13.49
C SER A 35 13.29 2.78 14.79
N ARG A 36 13.08 4.10 14.75
CA ARG A 36 13.13 4.97 15.95
C ARG A 36 11.98 4.67 16.92
N GLU A 37 10.79 4.40 16.39
CA GLU A 37 9.60 4.11 17.19
C GLU A 37 9.63 2.73 17.83
N THR A 38 10.16 1.74 17.12
CA THR A 38 10.11 0.32 17.54
C THR A 38 11.44 -0.18 18.08
N GLY A 39 12.55 0.49 17.82
CA GLY A 39 13.90 -0.03 18.09
C GLY A 39 14.32 -1.18 17.17
N THR A 40 13.50 -1.56 16.17
CA THR A 40 13.86 -2.57 15.17
C THR A 40 14.87 -1.99 14.19
N ARG A 41 15.91 -2.76 13.87
CA ARG A 41 16.89 -2.39 12.84
C ARG A 41 16.58 -3.12 11.54
N TYR A 42 16.38 -2.35 10.47
CA TYR A 42 16.15 -2.88 9.13
C TYR A 42 17.42 -2.81 8.25
N THR A 43 17.46 -3.65 7.23
CA THR A 43 18.36 -3.51 6.08
C THR A 43 17.51 -3.46 4.82
N VAL A 44 17.79 -2.49 3.95
CA VAL A 44 17.05 -2.25 2.71
C VAL A 44 17.92 -2.65 1.51
N ASP A 45 17.38 -3.46 0.61
CA ASP A 45 17.96 -3.76 -0.70
C ASP A 45 17.42 -2.76 -1.73
N HIS A 46 18.23 -1.76 -2.08
CA HIS A 46 17.86 -0.72 -3.05
C HIS A 46 17.58 -1.26 -4.45
N GLY A 47 18.21 -2.37 -4.84
CA GLY A 47 17.96 -3.01 -6.13
C GLY A 47 16.54 -3.60 -6.18
N ARG A 48 16.15 -4.32 -5.14
CA ARG A 48 14.77 -4.82 -5.00
C ARG A 48 13.77 -3.69 -4.83
N LEU A 49 14.09 -2.64 -4.08
CA LEU A 49 13.20 -1.50 -3.89
C LEU A 49 12.95 -0.75 -5.22
N ALA A 50 13.98 -0.62 -6.06
CA ALA A 50 13.81 -0.08 -7.41
C ALA A 50 12.95 -1.00 -8.31
N ALA A 51 13.11 -2.33 -8.19
CA ALA A 51 12.27 -3.29 -8.88
C ALA A 51 10.79 -3.22 -8.43
N VAL A 52 10.55 -3.03 -7.13
CA VAL A 52 9.20 -2.78 -6.57
C VAL A 52 8.58 -1.56 -7.23
N PHE A 53 9.29 -0.43 -7.26
CA PHE A 53 8.78 0.79 -7.89
C PHE A 53 8.44 0.58 -9.37
N ALA A 54 9.33 -0.09 -10.12
CA ALA A 54 9.12 -0.33 -11.54
C ALA A 54 7.90 -1.22 -11.81
N GLN A 55 7.74 -2.29 -11.03
CA GLN A 55 6.60 -3.21 -11.15
C GLN A 55 5.29 -2.54 -10.73
N TRP A 56 5.29 -1.84 -9.59
CA TRP A 56 4.14 -1.07 -9.13
C TRP A 56 3.71 -0.01 -10.15
N LEU A 57 4.66 0.75 -10.70
CA LEU A 57 4.36 1.81 -11.67
C LEU A 57 3.73 1.25 -12.95
N LYS A 58 4.19 0.07 -13.40
CA LYS A 58 3.60 -0.64 -14.55
C LYS A 58 2.13 -1.00 -14.28
N ASP A 59 1.85 -1.61 -13.13
CA ASP A 59 0.49 -2.06 -12.79
C ASP A 59 -0.44 -0.87 -12.51
N PHE A 60 0.08 0.19 -11.88
CA PHE A 60 -0.62 1.46 -11.68
C PHE A 60 -1.01 2.14 -12.99
N GLN A 61 -0.18 2.07 -14.03
CA GLN A 61 -0.51 2.64 -15.33
C GLN A 61 -1.54 1.80 -16.09
N ALA A 62 -1.51 0.48 -15.93
CA ALA A 62 -2.39 -0.44 -16.64
C ALA A 62 -3.87 -0.33 -16.23
N GLN A 63 -4.15 0.12 -15.00
CA GLN A 63 -5.52 0.19 -14.45
C GLN A 63 -5.97 1.62 -14.12
N LYS A 64 -5.26 2.64 -14.59
CA LYS A 64 -5.56 4.04 -14.29
C LYS A 64 -6.96 4.41 -14.81
N PRO A 65 -7.85 4.98 -13.98
CA PRO A 65 -9.18 5.37 -14.44
C PRO A 65 -9.12 6.52 -15.45
N GLU A 66 -10.01 6.47 -16.43
CA GLU A 66 -10.19 7.56 -17.41
C GLU A 66 -10.98 8.74 -16.82
N ARG A 67 -11.88 8.47 -15.87
CA ARG A 67 -12.80 9.46 -15.30
C ARG A 67 -12.22 10.06 -14.02
N ASP A 68 -12.31 11.38 -13.91
CA ASP A 68 -11.79 12.12 -12.75
C ASP A 68 -12.46 11.73 -11.44
N GLU A 69 -13.76 11.42 -11.46
CA GLU A 69 -14.54 11.03 -10.27
C GLU A 69 -14.09 9.70 -9.64
N ASP A 70 -13.39 8.85 -10.40
CA ASP A 70 -12.89 7.55 -9.91
C ASP A 70 -11.48 7.65 -9.32
N LYS A 71 -10.78 8.78 -9.52
CA LYS A 71 -9.41 8.97 -9.06
C LYS A 71 -9.22 8.91 -7.54
N PRO A 72 -10.12 9.43 -6.69
CA PRO A 72 -9.99 9.27 -5.24
C PRO A 72 -10.03 7.80 -4.81
N ALA A 73 -10.97 7.02 -5.34
CA ALA A 73 -11.07 5.59 -5.06
C ALA A 73 -9.84 4.81 -5.58
N TYR A 74 -9.23 5.28 -6.67
CA TYR A 74 -8.02 4.68 -7.22
C TYR A 74 -6.79 4.86 -6.32
N VAL A 75 -6.77 5.84 -5.42
CA VAL A 75 -5.65 6.03 -4.48
C VAL A 75 -5.50 4.82 -3.56
N GLY A 76 -6.60 4.33 -2.98
CA GLY A 76 -6.58 3.13 -2.13
C GLY A 76 -6.12 1.89 -2.90
N PHE A 77 -6.64 1.70 -4.11
CA PHE A 77 -6.23 0.62 -5.00
C PHE A 77 -4.72 0.68 -5.35
N ALA A 78 -4.22 1.87 -5.69
CA ALA A 78 -2.81 2.09 -6.00
C ALA A 78 -1.88 1.80 -4.81
N ALA A 79 -2.30 2.16 -3.59
CA ALA A 79 -1.58 1.81 -2.37
C ALA A 79 -1.62 0.30 -2.11
N GLY A 80 -2.74 -0.37 -2.40
CA GLY A 80 -2.86 -1.83 -2.33
C GLY A 80 -1.89 -2.53 -3.29
N LEU A 81 -1.79 -2.06 -4.54
CA LEU A 81 -0.82 -2.57 -5.51
C LEU A 81 0.62 -2.42 -5.00
N MET A 82 0.93 -1.31 -4.33
CA MET A 82 2.24 -1.08 -3.73
C MET A 82 2.54 -2.13 -2.66
N LEU A 83 1.60 -2.35 -1.73
CA LEU A 83 1.76 -3.31 -0.65
C LEU A 83 1.94 -4.73 -1.19
N ARG A 84 1.12 -5.16 -2.15
CA ARG A 84 1.28 -6.46 -2.82
C ARG A 84 2.71 -6.62 -3.37
N THR A 85 3.19 -5.62 -4.10
CA THR A 85 4.52 -5.67 -4.74
C THR A 85 5.64 -5.72 -3.71
N LEU A 86 5.52 -4.97 -2.60
CA LEU A 86 6.48 -5.03 -1.48
C LEU A 86 6.51 -6.41 -0.81
N ILE A 87 5.34 -7.03 -0.62
CA ILE A 87 5.20 -8.36 -0.03
C ILE A 87 5.79 -9.45 -0.93
N GLU A 88 5.60 -9.33 -2.25
CA GLU A 88 6.17 -10.25 -3.25
C GLU A 88 7.69 -10.17 -3.31
N MET A 89 8.23 -8.95 -3.39
CA MET A 89 9.66 -8.75 -3.68
C MET A 89 10.54 -8.66 -2.43
N LYS A 90 9.95 -8.37 -1.26
CA LYS A 90 10.60 -8.33 0.05
C LYS A 90 11.93 -7.55 0.02
N PRO A 91 11.89 -6.22 -0.23
CA PRO A 91 13.11 -5.41 -0.31
C PRO A 91 13.76 -5.13 1.06
N VAL A 92 13.12 -5.51 2.17
CA VAL A 92 13.62 -5.28 3.52
C VAL A 92 13.80 -6.60 4.27
N SER A 93 14.81 -6.65 5.14
CA SER A 93 15.01 -7.69 6.14
C SER A 93 15.30 -7.08 7.52
N VAL A 94 14.82 -7.71 8.59
CA VAL A 94 15.16 -7.34 9.97
C VAL A 94 16.58 -7.79 10.30
N ALA A 95 17.45 -6.84 10.64
CA ALA A 95 18.81 -7.08 11.09
C ALA A 95 18.87 -7.34 12.61
N ALA A 96 18.02 -6.68 13.40
CA ALA A 96 17.91 -6.90 14.84
C ALA A 96 16.57 -6.40 15.38
N LEU A 97 16.03 -7.10 16.38
CA LEU A 97 14.92 -6.63 17.21
C LEU A 97 15.45 -5.99 18.50
N PRO A 98 14.68 -5.09 19.16
CA PRO A 98 15.03 -4.61 20.49
C PRO A 98 14.97 -5.77 21.52
N GLY A 99 15.75 -5.64 22.60
CA GLY A 99 15.68 -6.61 23.70
C GLY A 99 14.30 -6.59 24.35
N GLY A 100 13.70 -7.77 24.55
CA GLY A 100 12.37 -7.90 25.16
C GLY A 100 11.20 -7.52 24.23
N ALA A 101 11.40 -7.55 22.90
CA ALA A 101 10.35 -7.28 21.93
C ALA A 101 9.09 -8.12 22.18
N ASP A 102 7.95 -7.45 22.36
CA ASP A 102 6.67 -8.09 22.65
C ASP A 102 5.98 -8.54 21.36
N THR A 103 5.97 -9.84 21.09
CA THR A 103 5.34 -10.40 19.89
C THR A 103 3.81 -10.29 19.87
N THR A 104 3.17 -9.78 20.93
CA THR A 104 1.75 -9.39 20.89
C THR A 104 1.52 -8.02 20.25
N ASN A 105 2.60 -7.28 19.95
CA ASN A 105 2.57 -6.09 19.11
C ASN A 105 2.90 -6.45 17.65
N PRO A 106 2.05 -6.07 16.68
CA PRO A 106 2.28 -6.33 15.25
C PRO A 106 3.67 -5.91 14.72
N ALA A 107 4.19 -4.79 15.23
CA ALA A 107 5.50 -4.26 14.83
C ALA A 107 6.67 -5.19 15.19
N TYR A 108 6.49 -6.07 16.17
CA TYR A 108 7.48 -7.08 16.56
C TYR A 108 7.10 -8.48 16.08
N PHE A 109 5.82 -8.76 15.89
CA PHE A 109 5.33 -10.02 15.33
C PHE A 109 5.78 -10.24 13.88
N TRP A 110 5.68 -9.19 13.05
CA TRP A 110 6.15 -9.23 11.67
C TRP A 110 6.64 -7.85 11.21
N PRO A 111 7.87 -7.47 11.59
CA PRO A 111 8.35 -6.10 11.42
C PRO A 111 8.44 -5.66 9.96
N GLU A 112 8.84 -6.54 9.03
CA GLU A 112 8.87 -6.20 7.61
C GLU A 112 7.47 -5.91 7.06
N GLY A 113 6.50 -6.76 7.38
CA GLY A 113 5.10 -6.54 6.98
C GLY A 113 4.53 -5.28 7.60
N TYR A 114 4.85 -5.02 8.87
CA TYR A 114 4.45 -3.79 9.57
C TYR A 114 4.96 -2.54 8.88
N LEU A 115 6.25 -2.50 8.56
CA LEU A 115 6.86 -1.41 7.81
C LEU A 115 6.17 -1.17 6.47
N TYR A 116 5.89 -2.23 5.70
CA TYR A 116 5.23 -2.09 4.40
C TYR A 116 3.81 -1.53 4.51
N VAL A 117 3.02 -2.00 5.48
CA VAL A 117 1.65 -1.50 5.72
C VAL A 117 1.66 -0.04 6.13
N VAL A 118 2.48 0.33 7.12
CA VAL A 118 2.58 1.72 7.60
C VAL A 118 3.02 2.65 6.47
N PHE A 119 4.02 2.25 5.67
CA PHE A 119 4.43 3.02 4.50
C PHE A 119 3.27 3.24 3.51
N CYS A 120 2.54 2.19 3.16
CA CYS A 120 1.44 2.29 2.20
C CYS A 120 0.27 3.14 2.74
N LEU A 121 -0.06 3.01 4.02
CA LEU A 121 -1.08 3.83 4.67
C LEU A 121 -0.68 5.31 4.74
N ASN A 122 0.59 5.61 5.02
CA ASN A 122 1.06 6.99 5.08
C ASN A 122 1.04 7.64 3.69
N VAL A 123 1.53 6.94 2.66
CA VAL A 123 1.46 7.43 1.27
C VAL A 123 0.01 7.62 0.83
N ARG A 124 -0.89 6.68 1.14
CA ARG A 124 -2.31 6.79 0.85
C ARG A 124 -2.93 8.01 1.53
N GLY A 125 -2.69 8.19 2.82
CA GLY A 125 -3.21 9.31 3.60
C GLY A 125 -2.74 10.67 3.05
N LEU A 126 -1.45 10.81 2.76
CA LEU A 126 -0.88 12.04 2.19
C LEU A 126 -1.53 12.43 0.86
N VAL A 127 -1.78 11.46 -0.03
CA VAL A 127 -2.42 11.72 -1.32
C VAL A 127 -3.90 12.07 -1.14
N LEU A 128 -4.62 11.37 -0.26
CA LEU A 128 -6.03 11.68 0.01
C LEU A 128 -6.21 13.08 0.59
N GLU A 129 -5.37 13.46 1.56
CA GLU A 129 -5.42 14.77 2.20
C GLU A 129 -5.03 15.89 1.22
N GLY A 130 -3.91 15.70 0.51
CA GLY A 130 -3.34 16.71 -0.38
C GLY A 130 -4.12 16.94 -1.67
N ASP A 131 -4.55 15.87 -2.34
CA ASP A 131 -5.13 15.95 -3.69
C ASP A 131 -6.67 15.92 -3.69
N TYR A 132 -7.29 15.39 -2.63
CA TYR A 132 -8.73 15.12 -2.59
C TYR A 132 -9.45 15.63 -1.35
N HIS A 133 -8.75 16.29 -0.41
CA HIS A 133 -9.32 16.76 0.86
C HIS A 133 -10.05 15.66 1.64
N GLY A 134 -9.61 14.41 1.48
CA GLY A 134 -10.13 13.25 2.19
C GLY A 134 -9.31 12.94 3.43
N GLU A 135 -9.96 12.35 4.44
CA GLU A 135 -9.30 11.92 5.68
C GLU A 135 -9.22 10.39 5.74
N GLN A 136 -8.05 9.86 6.11
CA GLN A 136 -7.86 8.43 6.39
C GLN A 136 -8.03 8.15 7.87
N HIS A 137 -8.88 7.18 8.21
CA HIS A 137 -9.13 6.74 9.57
C HIS A 137 -8.70 5.29 9.75
N THR A 138 -7.49 5.08 10.27
CA THR A 138 -6.97 3.71 10.46
C THR A 138 -7.84 2.89 11.43
N SER A 139 -7.96 1.61 11.14
CA SER A 139 -8.72 0.66 11.95
C SER A 139 -7.97 0.28 13.22
N ALA A 140 -8.70 0.02 14.31
CA ALA A 140 -8.12 -0.57 15.53
C ALA A 140 -7.45 -1.92 15.27
N LEU A 141 -7.84 -2.62 14.19
CA LEU A 141 -7.25 -3.88 13.75
C LEU A 141 -5.76 -3.76 13.38
N LEU A 142 -5.27 -2.54 13.09
CA LEU A 142 -3.84 -2.28 12.90
C LEU A 142 -3.01 -2.66 14.14
N ASN A 143 -3.61 -2.63 15.33
CA ASN A 143 -2.97 -3.00 16.59
C ASN A 143 -3.31 -4.43 17.05
N GLU A 144 -4.10 -5.20 16.30
CA GLU A 144 -4.57 -6.52 16.71
C GLU A 144 -3.74 -7.64 16.07
N THR A 145 -2.83 -8.25 16.84
CA THR A 145 -1.92 -9.30 16.34
C THR A 145 -2.61 -10.51 15.70
N ARG A 146 -3.85 -10.85 16.10
CA ARG A 146 -4.62 -11.92 15.45
C ARG A 146 -4.91 -11.60 13.98
N THR A 147 -5.28 -10.36 13.67
CA THR A 147 -5.50 -9.91 12.30
C THR A 147 -4.21 -9.96 11.50
N TRP A 148 -3.07 -9.59 12.11
CA TRP A 148 -1.75 -9.71 11.48
C TRP A 148 -1.31 -11.14 11.21
N TRP A 149 -1.69 -12.09 12.07
CA TRP A 149 -1.45 -13.50 11.83
C TRP A 149 -2.18 -13.98 10.57
N SER A 150 -3.48 -13.65 10.47
CA SER A 150 -4.30 -13.93 9.28
C SER A 150 -3.71 -13.26 8.03
N PHE A 151 -3.33 -11.99 8.12
CA PHE A 151 -2.70 -11.26 7.03
C PHE A 151 -1.43 -11.97 6.53
N LYS A 152 -0.51 -12.29 7.45
CA LYS A 152 0.77 -12.93 7.13
C LYS A 152 0.59 -14.30 6.47
N GLU A 153 -0.35 -15.10 6.96
CA GLU A 153 -0.68 -16.41 6.39
C GLU A 153 -1.25 -16.27 4.98
N ASN A 154 -2.30 -15.46 4.82
CA ASN A 154 -3.02 -15.33 3.54
C ASN A 154 -2.14 -14.76 2.43
N VAL A 155 -1.26 -13.82 2.71
CA VAL A 155 -0.36 -13.25 1.68
C VAL A 155 0.87 -14.10 1.40
N ALA A 156 1.15 -15.10 2.22
CA ALA A 156 2.13 -16.13 1.87
C ALA A 156 1.58 -17.03 0.75
N ASP A 157 0.27 -17.27 0.73
CA ASP A 157 -0.42 -18.07 -0.28
C ASP A 157 -0.82 -17.24 -1.51
N ASP A 158 -1.44 -16.07 -1.31
CA ASP A 158 -1.85 -15.14 -2.37
C ASP A 158 -1.50 -13.68 -1.99
N PRO A 159 -0.40 -13.13 -2.54
CA PRO A 159 -0.01 -11.75 -2.27
C PRO A 159 -1.08 -10.71 -2.65
N SER A 160 -2.00 -11.02 -3.58
CA SER A 160 -3.06 -10.10 -3.98
C SER A 160 -4.03 -9.77 -2.84
N LEU A 161 -4.15 -10.66 -1.84
CA LEU A 161 -4.93 -10.41 -0.64
C LEU A 161 -4.40 -9.25 0.20
N ALA A 162 -3.14 -8.84 0.00
CA ALA A 162 -2.58 -7.67 0.67
C ALA A 162 -3.39 -6.40 0.40
N MET A 163 -4.04 -6.29 -0.76
CA MET A 163 -4.87 -5.13 -1.10
C MET A 163 -6.12 -5.07 -0.21
N ALA A 164 -6.80 -6.20 -0.01
CA ALA A 164 -7.97 -6.29 0.85
C ALA A 164 -7.60 -6.05 2.33
N PHE A 165 -6.45 -6.57 2.79
CA PHE A 165 -5.95 -6.27 4.13
C PHE A 165 -5.59 -4.79 4.31
N LEU A 166 -5.07 -4.12 3.27
CA LEU A 166 -4.80 -2.68 3.35
C LEU A 166 -6.09 -1.87 3.52
N ASP A 167 -7.16 -2.21 2.80
CA ASP A 167 -8.48 -1.61 3.00
C ASP A 167 -8.95 -1.80 4.45
N LEU A 168 -8.84 -3.04 4.96
CA LEU A 168 -9.20 -3.37 6.34
C LEU A 168 -8.40 -2.54 7.37
N PHE A 169 -7.09 -2.39 7.19
CA PHE A 169 -6.25 -1.56 8.05
C PHE A 169 -6.54 -0.06 7.90
N ALA A 170 -6.96 0.37 6.72
CA ALA A 170 -7.38 1.74 6.44
C ALA A 170 -8.78 2.08 6.97
N GLY A 171 -9.50 1.12 7.57
CA GLY A 171 -10.86 1.29 8.08
C GLY A 171 -11.95 1.17 7.01
N ASP A 172 -11.60 0.72 5.81
CA ASP A 172 -12.51 0.57 4.67
C ASP A 172 -13.05 -0.86 4.55
N GLU A 173 -14.13 -1.02 3.77
CA GLU A 173 -14.69 -2.35 3.47
C GLU A 173 -13.78 -3.12 2.50
N PRO A 174 -13.19 -4.26 2.90
CA PRO A 174 -12.22 -4.99 2.09
C PRO A 174 -12.83 -5.79 0.92
N GLN A 175 -12.16 -5.78 -0.25
CA GLN A 175 -12.58 -6.59 -1.42
C GLN A 175 -11.81 -7.92 -1.50
N TRP A 176 -12.36 -9.00 -0.92
CA TRP A 176 -11.67 -10.30 -0.85
C TRP A 176 -11.62 -11.12 -2.14
N SER A 177 -12.60 -10.97 -3.05
CA SER A 177 -12.76 -11.93 -4.16
C SER A 177 -11.90 -11.65 -5.39
N VAL A 178 -11.71 -10.38 -5.76
CA VAL A 178 -10.87 -9.96 -6.89
C VAL A 178 -10.11 -8.67 -6.54
N PRO A 179 -9.26 -8.69 -5.49
CA PRO A 179 -8.60 -7.50 -4.97
C PRO A 179 -7.75 -6.77 -6.03
N HIS A 180 -7.21 -7.50 -7.01
CA HIS A 180 -6.30 -6.98 -8.04
C HIS A 180 -6.98 -6.25 -9.22
N LEU A 181 -8.31 -6.16 -9.23
CA LEU A 181 -9.07 -5.45 -10.27
C LEU A 181 -9.70 -4.18 -9.71
N PHE A 182 -9.35 -3.03 -10.30
CA PHE A 182 -9.94 -1.76 -9.90
C PHE A 182 -11.44 -1.72 -10.24
N ARG A 183 -12.26 -1.34 -9.27
CA ARG A 183 -13.71 -1.12 -9.43
C ARG A 183 -14.04 0.34 -9.17
N THR A 184 -14.80 0.94 -10.08
CA THR A 184 -15.24 2.33 -9.96
C THR A 184 -16.16 2.51 -8.75
N GLY A 185 -16.16 3.70 -8.14
CA GLY A 185 -16.93 3.99 -6.92
C GLY A 185 -18.43 3.78 -7.09
N ARG A 186 -18.92 3.87 -8.32
CA ARG A 186 -20.31 3.61 -8.71
C ARG A 186 -20.75 2.16 -8.47
N ILE A 187 -19.86 1.18 -8.71
CA ILE A 187 -20.16 -0.24 -8.52
C ILE A 187 -20.20 -0.58 -7.02
N ARG A 188 -19.32 0.02 -6.22
CA ARG A 188 -19.33 -0.12 -4.75
C ARG A 188 -20.65 0.38 -4.15
N GLY A 189 -21.10 1.56 -4.58
CA GLY A 189 -22.39 2.12 -4.15
C GLY A 189 -23.64 1.38 -4.67
N LEU A 190 -23.53 0.57 -5.73
CA LEU A 190 -24.59 -0.33 -6.20
C LEU A 190 -24.60 -1.62 -5.38
N ALA A 191 -23.44 -2.25 -5.14
CA ALA A 191 -23.30 -3.43 -4.30
C ALA A 191 -23.83 -3.19 -2.88
N ASP A 192 -23.48 -2.06 -2.27
CA ASP A 192 -23.97 -1.68 -0.92
C ASP A 192 -25.50 -1.53 -0.86
N ARG A 193 -26.13 -1.09 -1.96
CA ARG A 193 -27.60 -1.00 -2.03
C ARG A 193 -28.26 -2.37 -2.16
N PHE A 194 -27.65 -3.30 -2.90
CA PHE A 194 -28.17 -4.67 -3.03
C PHE A 194 -28.05 -5.44 -1.71
N TYR A 195 -26.90 -5.36 -1.02
CA TYR A 195 -26.73 -6.01 0.29
C TYR A 195 -27.63 -5.42 1.39
N LYS A 196 -27.89 -4.10 1.38
CA LYS A 196 -28.88 -3.48 2.27
C LYS A 196 -30.32 -3.92 1.97
N GLN A 197 -30.66 -4.17 0.70
CA GLN A 197 -32.00 -4.66 0.34
C GLN A 197 -32.22 -6.14 0.67
N GLU A 198 -31.19 -6.98 0.64
CA GLU A 198 -31.30 -8.39 1.03
C GLU A 198 -31.38 -8.58 2.55
N THR A 199 -30.65 -7.78 3.33
CA THR A 199 -30.73 -7.82 4.80
C THR A 199 -32.07 -7.30 5.33
N LEU A 200 -32.70 -6.34 4.65
CA LEU A 200 -34.06 -5.89 4.98
C LEU A 200 -35.15 -6.90 4.58
N LYS A 201 -34.90 -7.80 3.62
CA LYS A 201 -35.84 -8.87 3.22
C LYS A 201 -35.71 -10.16 4.04
N ALA A 202 -34.65 -10.30 4.84
CA ALA A 202 -34.41 -11.47 5.68
C ALA A 202 -34.94 -11.30 7.13
N VAL A 203 -35.62 -10.19 7.43
CA VAL A 203 -36.16 -9.84 8.75
C VAL A 203 -37.71 -9.75 8.74
N ASP A 204 -38.35 -10.07 7.62
CA ASP A 204 -39.81 -10.29 7.51
C ASP A 204 -40.11 -11.77 7.26
#